data_AF-A0A969GIS2-F1
#
_entry.id   AF-A0A969GIS2-F1
#
_cell.length_a   1.000
_cell.length_b   1.000
_cell.length_c   1.000
_cell.angle_alpha   90.00
_cell.angle_beta   90.00
_cell.angle_gamma   90.00
#
_symmetry.space_group_name_H-M   'P 1'
#
loop_
_entity.id
_entity.type
_entity.pdbx_description
1 polymer ?
#
loop_
_entity_poly.entity_id
_entity_poly.type
_entity_poly.pdbx_seq_one_letter_code
_entity_poly.pdbx_strand_id
1 'polypeptide(L)'
;MNRPDIFRLNIGISKQTFQSLFGKDKINVRDYNFTTLDMIMPHPEYAQYHFICVLSPSEKTFEKICSLLAEAYNIAVRRYASQNKGSEINTE
;
A
#
# COMPACT_ATOMS: atom_id res chain seq x y z
N MET A 1 -20.71 4.08 10.77
CA MET A 1 -19.32 3.69 11.06
C MET A 1 -19.31 2.97 12.40
N ASN A 2 -18.43 1.97 12.59
CA ASN A 2 -18.40 0.97 13.67
C ASN A 2 -18.98 -0.39 13.25
N ARG A 3 -18.22 -1.08 12.40
CA ARG A 3 -18.31 -2.53 12.26
C ARG A 3 -17.09 -3.08 13.03
N PRO A 4 -17.25 -3.51 14.29
CA PRO A 4 -16.13 -3.80 15.19
C PRO A 4 -15.19 -4.90 14.65
N ASP A 5 -15.71 -5.77 13.79
CA ASP A 5 -14.95 -6.88 13.21
C ASP A 5 -14.31 -6.54 11.85
N ILE A 6 -14.41 -5.29 11.39
CA ILE A 6 -13.84 -4.87 10.12
C ILE A 6 -12.65 -3.97 10.35
N PHE A 7 -11.50 -4.41 9.85
CA PHE A 7 -10.29 -3.62 9.76
C PHE A 7 -9.89 -3.38 8.31
N ARG A 8 -9.04 -2.38 8.10
CA ARG A 8 -8.42 -2.06 6.81
C ARG A 8 -6.91 -2.23 6.92
N LEU A 9 -6.32 -2.97 6.00
CA LEU A 9 -4.88 -3.00 5.81
C LEU A 9 -4.50 -2.02 4.70
N ASN A 10 -3.58 -1.11 4.98
CA ASN A 10 -3.04 -0.14 4.03
C ASN A 10 -1.52 -0.33 3.91
N ILE A 11 -1.00 -0.48 2.70
CA ILE A 11 0.45 -0.63 2.46
C ILE A 11 0.89 0.14 1.21
N GLY A 12 2.09 0.73 1.28
CA GLY A 12 2.74 1.39 0.15
C GLY A 12 3.64 0.42 -0.60
N ILE A 13 3.35 0.21 -1.88
CA ILE A 13 4.11 -0.68 -2.77
C ILE A 13 4.92 0.13 -3.79
N SER A 14 5.73 -0.52 -4.62
CA SER A 14 6.42 0.17 -5.70
C SER A 14 5.45 0.67 -6.76
N LYS A 15 5.87 1.72 -7.47
CA LYS A 15 5.15 2.24 -8.63
C LYS A 15 4.90 1.16 -9.68
N GLN A 16 5.86 0.27 -9.91
CA GLN A 16 5.74 -0.79 -10.90
C GLN A 16 4.63 -1.78 -10.51
N THR A 17 4.66 -2.29 -9.27
CA THR A 17 3.65 -3.21 -8.78
C THR A 17 2.26 -2.57 -8.78
N PHE A 18 2.16 -1.29 -8.38
CA PHE A 18 0.90 -0.55 -8.41
C PHE A 18 0.33 -0.44 -9.84
N GLN A 19 1.18 -0.13 -10.82
CA GLN A 19 0.76 -0.05 -12.22
C GLN A 19 0.38 -1.42 -12.80
N SER A 20 1.01 -2.51 -12.35
CA SER A 20 0.59 -3.87 -12.74
C SER A 20 -0.79 -4.24 -12.20
N LEU A 21 -1.20 -3.70 -11.05
CA LEU A 21 -2.51 -3.96 -10.45
C LEU A 21 -3.63 -3.12 -11.04
N PHE A 22 -3.38 -1.84 -11.33
CA PHE A 22 -4.43 -0.88 -11.67
C PHE A 22 -4.25 -0.15 -13.00
N GLY A 23 -3.19 -0.47 -13.75
CA GLY A 23 -2.84 0.21 -15.00
C GLY A 23 -1.91 1.41 -14.83
N LYS A 24 -1.47 1.98 -15.95
CA LYS A 24 -0.54 3.12 -16.00
C LYS A 24 -1.24 4.48 -15.98
N ASP A 25 -2.53 4.50 -16.23
CA ASP A 25 -3.33 5.72 -16.28
C ASP A 25 -3.58 6.29 -14.89
N LYS A 26 -4.03 7.55 -14.83
CA LYS A 26 -4.41 8.17 -13.57
C LYS A 26 -5.60 7.42 -12.98
N ILE A 27 -5.42 6.90 -11.77
CA ILE A 27 -6.49 6.25 -11.01
C ILE A 27 -7.57 7.27 -10.65
N ASN A 28 -8.80 6.98 -11.05
CA ASN A 28 -9.97 7.67 -10.53
C ASN A 28 -10.53 6.87 -9.35
N VAL A 29 -10.23 7.32 -8.13
CA VAL A 29 -10.66 6.64 -6.90
C VAL A 29 -12.18 6.52 -6.76
N ARG A 30 -12.96 7.31 -7.51
CA ARG A 30 -14.44 7.23 -7.52
C ARG A 30 -14.97 5.95 -8.18
N ASP A 31 -14.14 5.26 -8.95
CA ASP A 31 -14.52 4.03 -9.64
C ASP A 31 -14.51 2.81 -8.69
N TYR A 32 -14.08 3.00 -7.44
CA TYR A 32 -13.93 1.95 -6.44
C TYR A 32 -14.94 2.08 -5.31
N ASN A 33 -15.59 0.96 -4.94
CA ASN A 33 -16.42 0.88 -3.75
C ASN A 33 -15.57 0.51 -2.53
N PHE A 34 -15.15 1.52 -1.75
CA PHE A 34 -14.30 1.33 -0.57
C PHE A 34 -14.97 0.65 0.64
N THR A 35 -16.22 0.19 0.50
CA THR A 35 -16.90 -0.67 1.49
C THR A 35 -16.84 -2.15 1.15
N THR A 36 -16.37 -2.51 -0.05
CA THR A 36 -16.23 -3.91 -0.47
C THR A 36 -15.16 -4.61 0.36
N LEU A 37 -15.52 -5.77 0.90
CA LEU A 37 -14.63 -6.65 1.65
C LEU A 37 -13.77 -7.50 0.70
N ASP A 38 -12.62 -7.94 1.21
CA ASP A 38 -11.77 -8.94 0.57
C ASP A 38 -11.30 -8.56 -0.85
N MET A 39 -11.13 -7.27 -1.12
CA MET A 39 -10.70 -6.76 -2.42
C MET A 39 -9.55 -5.77 -2.30
N ILE A 40 -8.49 -6.01 -3.06
CA ILE A 40 -7.35 -5.11 -3.18
C ILE A 40 -7.75 -3.93 -4.07
N MET A 41 -7.62 -2.72 -3.55
CA MET A 41 -7.97 -1.46 -4.22
C MET A 41 -6.85 -0.43 -4.04
N PRO A 42 -6.76 0.59 -4.91
CA PRO A 42 -5.93 1.75 -4.62
C PRO A 42 -6.44 2.47 -3.35
N HIS A 43 -5.56 3.02 -2.52
CA HIS A 43 -5.98 3.74 -1.30
C HIS A 43 -6.78 5.00 -1.66
N PRO A 44 -7.94 5.27 -1.02
CA PRO A 44 -8.83 6.38 -1.41
C PRO A 44 -8.16 7.76 -1.42
N GLU A 45 -7.19 7.98 -0.52
CA GLU A 45 -6.49 9.27 -0.39
C GLU A 45 -5.03 9.23 -0.84
N TYR A 46 -4.42 8.05 -0.88
CA TYR A 46 -2.98 7.88 -1.05
C TYR A 46 -2.61 7.07 -2.30
N ALA A 47 -3.57 6.84 -3.21
CA ALA A 47 -3.34 6.16 -4.49
C ALA A 47 -2.19 6.80 -5.28
N GLN A 48 -2.08 8.13 -5.28
CA GLN A 48 -1.00 8.87 -5.97
C GLN A 48 0.40 8.55 -5.43
N TYR A 49 0.51 8.04 -4.20
CA TYR A 49 1.75 7.60 -3.58
C TYR A 49 1.93 6.08 -3.65
N HIS A 50 1.14 5.41 -4.50
CA HIS A 50 1.17 3.95 -4.72
C HIS A 50 0.78 3.13 -3.49
N PHE A 51 -0.15 3.65 -2.68
CA PHE A 51 -0.74 2.90 -1.57
C PHE A 51 -1.94 2.10 -2.05
N ILE A 52 -2.06 0.88 -1.53
CA ILE A 52 -3.23 0.02 -1.69
C ILE A 52 -3.95 -0.16 -0.36
N CYS A 53 -5.21 -0.57 -0.42
CA CYS A 53 -5.98 -0.98 0.73
C CYS A 53 -6.80 -2.25 0.46
N VAL A 54 -7.07 -3.00 1.53
CA VAL A 54 -8.06 -4.09 1.56
C VAL A 54 -8.84 -4.02 2.87
N LEU A 55 -10.15 -4.28 2.82
CA LEU A 55 -10.98 -4.46 4.00
C LEU A 55 -11.09 -5.94 4.36
N SER A 56 -10.70 -6.30 5.58
CA SER A 56 -10.87 -7.64 6.17
C SER A 56 -10.53 -8.77 5.18
N PRO A 57 -9.26 -8.85 4.72
CA PRO A 57 -8.85 -9.84 3.75
C PRO A 57 -9.11 -11.26 4.25
N SER A 58 -9.66 -12.11 3.37
CA SER A 58 -9.70 -13.56 3.59
C SER A 58 -8.29 -14.14 3.54
N GLU A 59 -8.12 -15.40 3.96
CA GLU A 59 -6.84 -16.11 3.87
C GLU A 59 -6.26 -16.07 2.44
N LYS A 60 -7.10 -16.31 1.43
CA LYS A 60 -6.68 -16.28 0.02
C LYS A 60 -6.17 -14.92 -0.43
N THR A 61 -6.79 -13.84 0.01
CA THR A 61 -6.33 -12.48 -0.32
C THR A 61 -5.11 -12.12 0.52
N PHE A 62 -5.05 -12.59 1.76
CA PHE A 62 -3.89 -12.40 2.63
C PHE A 62 -2.64 -13.05 2.05
N GLU A 63 -2.72 -14.26 1.50
CA GLU A 63 -1.60 -14.93 0.81
C GLU A 63 -1.03 -14.07 -0.32
N LYS A 64 -1.90 -13.45 -1.14
CA LYS A 64 -1.46 -12.53 -2.20
C LYS A 64 -0.79 -11.28 -1.63
N ILE A 65 -1.30 -10.79 -0.51
CA ILE A 65 -0.79 -9.58 0.15
C ILE A 65 0.55 -9.83 0.83
N CYS A 66 0.88 -11.05 1.27
CA CYS A 66 2.17 -11.36 1.89
C CYS A 66 3.37 -10.94 1.01
N SER A 67 3.30 -11.20 -0.30
CA SER A 67 4.34 -10.75 -1.25
C SER A 67 4.43 -9.22 -1.33
N LEU A 68 3.29 -8.52 -1.30
CA LEU A 68 3.22 -7.06 -1.30
C LEU A 68 3.70 -6.44 0.02
N LEU A 69 3.47 -7.12 1.14
CA LEU A 69 3.98 -6.75 2.47
C LEU A 69 5.49 -6.86 2.53
N ALA A 70 6.05 -7.95 2.00
CA ALA A 70 7.51 -8.11 1.91
C ALA A 70 8.13 -7.00 1.05
N GLU A 71 7.49 -6.65 -0.07
CA GLU A 71 7.90 -5.52 -0.92
C GLU A 71 7.85 -4.19 -0.14
N ALA A 72 6.72 -3.89 0.50
CA ALA A 72 6.52 -2.66 1.28
C ALA A 72 7.54 -2.53 2.42
N TYR A 73 7.84 -3.63 3.12
CA TYR A 73 8.86 -3.69 4.14
C TYR A 73 10.25 -3.34 3.58
N ASN A 74 10.64 -3.95 2.45
CA ASN A 74 11.92 -3.65 1.81
C ASN A 74 12.04 -2.18 1.37
N ILE A 75 10.94 -1.57 0.88
CA ILE A 75 10.89 -0.14 0.56
C ILE A 75 11.13 0.69 1.83
N ALA A 76 10.45 0.36 2.94
CA ALA A 76 10.61 1.06 4.21
C ALA A 76 12.04 0.96 4.75
N VAL A 77 12.63 -0.24 4.74
CA VAL A 77 14.02 -0.46 5.16
C VAL A 77 15.00 0.37 4.34
N ARG A 78 14.87 0.40 3.01
CA ARG A 78 15.73 1.21 2.14
C ARG A 78 15.59 2.71 2.43
N ARG A 79 14.35 3.19 2.62
CA ARG A 79 14.09 4.59 2.96
C ARG A 79 14.73 4.96 4.28
N TYR A 80 14.55 4.14 5.31
CA TYR A 80 15.16 4.34 6.62
C TYR A 80 16.70 4.38 6.53
N ALA A 81 17.31 3.42 5.84
CA ALA A 81 18.76 3.40 5.64
C ALA A 81 19.28 4.63 4.88
N SER A 82 18.54 5.14 3.88
CA SER A 82 18.92 6.35 3.15
C SER A 82 18.82 7.63 3.98
N GLN A 83 17.86 7.70 4.90
CA GLN A 83 17.70 8.84 5.80
C GLN A 83 18.82 8.90 6.84
N ASN A 84 19.21 7.76 7.40
CA ASN A 84 20.31 7.69 8.38
C ASN A 84 21.68 7.97 7.77
N LYS A 85 21.86 7.74 6.46
CA LYS A 85 23.08 8.16 5.76
C LYS A 85 23.15 9.68 5.59
N GLY A 86 22.03 10.37 5.40
CA GLY A 86 21.99 11.83 5.24
C GLY A 86 22.25 12.63 6.53
N SER A 87 22.02 12.02 7.70
CA SER A 87 22.31 12.64 9.00
C SER A 87 23.79 12.64 9.38
N GLU A 88 24.61 11.74 8.81
CA GLU A 88 26.06 11.68 9.08
C GLU A 88 26.88 12.67 8.25
N ILE A 89 26.37 13.13 7.10
CA ILE A 89 27.11 14.00 6.15
C ILE A 89 26.91 15.51 6.42
N ASN A 90 26.17 15.89 7.47
CA ASN A 90 25.90 17.31 7.81
C ASN A 90 26.59 17.76 9.11
N THR A 91 27.75 17.17 9.44
CA THR A 91 28.50 17.45 10.69
C THR A 91 29.94 17.92 10.46
N GLU A 92 30.20 18.66 9.38
CA GLU A 92 31.48 19.36 9.15
C GLU A 92 31.26 20.83 8.77
#